data_AF-A0A3A9ARM8-F1
#
_entry.id   AF-A0A3A9ARM8-F1
#
_cell.length_a   1.000
_cell.length_b   1.000
_cell.length_c   1.000
_cell.angle_alpha   90.00
_cell.angle_beta   90.00
_cell.angle_gamma   90.00
#
_symmetry.space_group_name_H-M   'P 1'
#
loop_
_entity.id
_entity.type
_entity.pdbx_description
1 polymer ?
#
loop_
_entity_poly.entity_id
_entity_poly.type
_entity_poly.pdbx_seq_one_letter_code
_entity_poly.pdbx_strand_id
1 'polypeptide(L)' 'MISNGFSNLPLGFGLGLVMDDRARQNYESLSEAEKEEIILRCKDAKSKDEVDKILNSISTPGDITGLLQEKSMG' A
#
# COMPACT_ATOMS: atom_id res chain seq x y z
N MET A 1 -8.84 5.77 -22.06
CA MET A 1 -8.11 4.68 -21.39
C MET A 1 -7.95 5.12 -19.94
N ILE A 2 -8.75 4.58 -19.02
CA ILE A 2 -8.55 4.84 -17.59
C ILE A 2 -7.44 3.87 -17.17
N SER A 3 -6.27 4.42 -16.85
CA SER A 3 -5.11 3.64 -16.40
C SER A 3 -5.54 2.73 -15.25
N ASN A 4 -5.45 1.43 -15.50
CA ASN A 4 -5.93 0.32 -14.68
C ASN A 4 -5.07 0.12 -13.40
N GLY A 5 -4.52 1.20 -12.84
CA GLY A 5 -3.62 1.14 -11.67
C GLY A 5 -4.30 0.60 -10.42
N PHE A 6 -5.63 0.71 -10.33
CA PHE A 6 -6.42 0.24 -9.20
C PHE A 6 -7.09 -1.12 -9.43
N SER A 7 -7.28 -1.57 -10.67
CA SER A 7 -8.05 -2.79 -10.96
C SER A 7 -7.27 -4.08 -10.66
N ASN A 8 -5.96 -3.98 -10.40
CA ASN A 8 -5.14 -5.09 -9.92
C ASN A 8 -4.78 -4.96 -8.42
N LEU A 9 -5.31 -3.92 -7.76
CA LEU A 9 -5.16 -3.76 -6.31
C LEU A 9 -6.23 -4.58 -5.60
N PRO A 10 -5.91 -5.16 -4.42
CA PRO A 10 -6.92 -5.70 -3.54
C PRO A 10 -8.00 -4.65 -3.31
N LEU A 11 -9.27 -4.99 -3.51
CA LEU A 11 -10.38 -4.01 -3.48
C LEU A 11 -10.40 -3.18 -2.19
N GLY A 12 -10.12 -3.80 -1.04
CA GLY A 12 -10.03 -3.09 0.24
C GLY A 12 -8.87 -2.08 0.30
N PHE A 13 -7.75 -2.39 -0.34
CA PHE A 13 -6.59 -1.50 -0.43
C PHE A 13 -6.85 -0.34 -1.39
N GLY A 14 -7.35 -0.63 -2.60
CA GLY A 14 -7.68 0.40 -3.59
C GLY A 14 -8.73 1.39 -3.08
N LEU A 15 -9.77 0.90 -2.39
CA LEU A 15 -10.77 1.77 -1.75
C LEU A 15 -10.17 2.59 -0.60
N GLY A 16 -9.30 2.00 0.22
CA GLY A 16 -8.62 2.71 1.30
C GLY A 16 -7.75 3.87 0.80
N LEU A 17 -7.01 3.67 -0.29
CA LEU A 17 -6.25 4.74 -0.94
C LEU A 17 -7.16 5.85 -1.49
N VAL A 18 -8.30 5.50 -2.08
CA VAL A 18 -9.26 6.52 -2.56
C VAL A 18 -9.90 7.30 -1.40
N MET A 19 -10.06 6.67 -0.24
CA MET A 19 -10.64 7.30 0.95
C MET A 19 -9.65 8.13 1.77
N ASP A 20 -8.34 7.91 1.63
CA ASP A 20 -7.30 8.68 2.31
C ASP A 20 -6.36 9.33 1.28
N ASP A 21 -6.60 10.61 1.00
CA ASP A 21 -5.80 11.40 0.07
C ASP A 21 -4.30 11.44 0.43
N ARG A 22 -3.95 11.38 1.72
CA ARG A 22 -2.53 11.35 2.14
C ARG A 22 -1.91 10.00 1.82
N ALA A 23 -2.62 8.91 2.13
CA ALA A 23 -2.18 7.57 1.75
C ALA A 23 -2.00 7.48 0.23
N ARG A 24 -2.94 8.02 -0.54
CA ARG A 24 -2.86 8.07 -2.00
C ARG A 24 -1.64 8.83 -2.50
N GLN A 25 -1.43 10.06 -2.02
CA GLN A 25 -0.28 10.88 -2.43
C GLN A 25 1.05 10.23 -2.07
N ASN A 26 1.16 9.67 -0.86
CA ASN A 26 2.36 8.95 -0.44
C ASN A 26 2.56 7.72 -1.31
N TYR A 27 1.52 6.90 -1.51
CA TYR A 27 1.58 5.73 -2.38
C TYR A 27 1.99 6.10 -3.81
N GLU A 28 1.43 7.17 -4.39
CA GLU A 28 1.78 7.65 -5.72
C GLU A 28 3.23 8.13 -5.81
N SER A 29 3.80 8.66 -4.72
CA SER A 29 5.20 9.10 -4.65
C SER A 29 6.22 7.96 -4.61
N LEU A 30 5.79 6.74 -4.28
CA LEU A 30 6.65 5.55 -4.25
C LEU A 30 7.03 5.08 -5.67
N SER A 31 8.18 4.41 -5.77
CA SER A 31 8.60 3.75 -7.01
C SER A 31 7.69 2.57 -7.36
N GLU A 32 7.73 2.11 -8.61
CA GLU A 32 6.94 0.94 -9.05
C GLU A 32 7.26 -0.33 -8.23
N ALA A 33 8.52 -0.52 -7.85
CA ALA A 33 8.95 -1.65 -7.03
C ALA A 33 8.34 -1.61 -5.61
N GLU A 34 8.36 -0.44 -4.97
CA GLU A 34 7.77 -0.24 -3.63
C GLU A 34 6.25 -0.40 -3.66
N LYS A 35 5.60 0.14 -4.70
CA LYS A 35 4.16 -0.05 -4.94
C LYS A 35 3.81 -1.53 -5.07
N GLU A 36 4.61 -2.28 -5.82
CA GLU A 36 4.40 -3.72 -6.01
C GLU A 36 4.62 -4.51 -4.72
N GLU A 37 5.61 -4.15 -3.90
CA GLU A 37 5.81 -4.78 -2.59
C GLU A 37 4.62 -4.56 -1.64
N ILE A 38 4.07 -3.34 -1.61
CA ILE A 38 2.87 -3.02 -0.84
C ILE A 38 1.67 -3.85 -1.33
N ILE A 39 1.50 -3.99 -2.64
CA ILE A 39 0.45 -4.83 -3.24
C ILE A 39 0.61 -6.28 -2.80
N LEU A 40 1.83 -6.81 -2.80
CA LEU A 40 2.12 -8.17 -2.37
C LEU A 40 1.77 -8.36 -0.87
N ARG A 41 2.11 -7.40 -0.01
CA ARG A 41 1.70 -7.41 1.40
C ARG A 41 0.19 -7.36 1.57
N CYS A 42 -0.51 -6.51 0.82
CA CYS A 42 -1.98 -6.49 0.87
C CYS A 42 -2.61 -7.78 0.31
N LYS A 43 -1.93 -8.50 -0.58
CA LYS A 43 -2.38 -9.83 -1.05
C LYS A 43 -2.12 -10.92 -0.01
N ASP A 44 -1.04 -10.83 0.77
CA ASP A 44 -0.74 -11.76 1.86
C ASP A 44 -1.63 -11.52 3.09
N ALA A 45 -2.06 -10.27 3.30
CA ALA A 45 -3.00 -9.88 4.34
C ALA A 45 -4.30 -10.70 4.25
N LYS A 46 -4.54 -11.54 5.28
CA LYS A 46 -5.71 -12.44 5.33
C LYS A 46 -6.97 -11.79 5.87
N SER A 47 -6.88 -10.55 6.33
CA SER A 47 -7.92 -9.85 7.08
C SER A 47 -7.97 -8.37 6.72
N LYS A 48 -9.16 -7.77 6.83
CA LYS A 48 -9.35 -6.32 6.64
C LYS A 48 -8.45 -5.49 7.56
N ASP A 49 -8.31 -5.91 8.82
CA ASP A 49 -7.47 -5.25 9.83
C ASP A 49 -6.00 -5.12 9.39
N GLU A 50 -5.46 -6.16 8.75
CA GLU A 50 -4.09 -6.17 8.23
C GLU A 50 -3.94 -5.21 7.03
N VAL A 51 -4.96 -5.13 6.16
CA VAL A 51 -4.98 -4.15 5.06
C VAL A 51 -5.07 -2.72 5.60
N ASP A 52 -5.89 -2.49 6.63
CA ASP A 52 -6.01 -1.18 7.29
C ASP A 52 -4.69 -0.75 7.96
N LYS A 53 -3.92 -1.68 8.55
CA LYS A 53 -2.57 -1.38 9.07
C LYS A 53 -1.61 -0.94 7.96
N ILE A 54 -1.60 -1.66 6.83
CA ILE A 54 -0.75 -1.31 5.68
C ILE A 54 -1.11 0.09 5.16
N LEU A 55 -2.41 0.39 5.02
CA LEU A 55 -2.88 1.72 4.62
C LEU A 55 -2.44 2.81 5.60
N ASN A 56 -2.57 2.56 6.91
CA ASN A 56 -2.19 3.53 7.94
C ASN A 56 -0.68 3.82 7.93
N SER A 57 0.14 2.79 7.70
CA SER A 57 1.58 2.96 7.51
C SER A 57 1.91 3.76 6.25
N ILE A 58 1.09 3.69 5.20
CA ILE A 58 1.22 4.53 3.99
C ILE A 58 0.78 5.98 4.23
N SER A 59 -0.23 6.20 5.05
CA SER A 59 -0.62 7.57 5.44
C SER A 59 0.46 8.28 6.26
N THR A 60 1.38 7.52 6.88
CA THR A 60 2.45 8.04 7.73
C THR A 60 3.82 7.90 7.04
N PRO A 61 4.42 8.99 6.52
CA PRO A 61 5.60 8.91 5.66
C PRO A 61 6.86 8.29 6.32
N GLY A 62 6.91 8.16 7.65
CA GLY A 62 7.99 7.46 8.35
C GLY A 62 7.80 5.94 8.50
N ASP A 63 6.56 5.45 8.46
CA ASP A 63 6.22 4.04 8.67
C ASP A 63 6.41 3.20 7.40
N ILE A 64 6.25 3.81 6.21
CA ILE A 64 6.43 3.13 4.92
C ILE A 64 7.82 2.54 4.79
N THR A 65 8.84 3.31 5.17
CA THR A 65 10.23 2.83 5.15
C THR A 65 10.41 1.63 6.07
N GLY A 66 9.76 1.62 7.24
CA GLY A 66 9.78 0.47 8.15
C GLY A 66 9.13 -0.77 7.55
N LEU A 67 7.99 -0.61 6.87
CA LEU A 67 7.36 -1.71 6.13
C LEU A 67 8.30 -2.25 5.05
N LEU A 68 8.89 -1.39 4.22
CA LEU A 68 9.74 -1.82 3.10
C LEU A 68 11.08 -2.42 3.56
N GLN A 69 11.62 -1.95 4.67
CA GLN A 69 12.93 -2.37 5.17
C GLN A 69 12.92 -3.71 5.93
N GLU A 70 11.76 -4.15 6.43
CA GLU A 70 11.59 -5.40 7.21
C GLU A 70 12.03 -6.67 6.44
N LYS A 71 12.12 -6.62 5.10
CA LYS A 71 12.51 -7.77 4.26
C LYS A 71 14.03 -7.91 4.04
N SER A 72 14.85 -6.93 4.44
CA SER A 72 16.30 -6.93 4.18
C SER A 72 17.16 -7.53 5.30
N MET A 73 16.54 -8.07 6.35
CA MET A 73 17.24 -8.77 7.44
C MET A 73 16.55 -10.12 7.71
N GLY A 74 16.75 -11.10 6.82
CA GLY A 74 16.27 -12.47 6.96
C GLY A 74 16.95 -13.40 5.97
#